data_AF-A0A1Q4V2A1-F1
#
_entry.id   AF-A0A1Q4V2A1-F1
#
_cell.length_a   1.000
_cell.length_b   1.000
_cell.length_c   1.000
_cell.angle_alpha   90.00
_cell.angle_beta   90.00
_cell.angle_gamma   90.00
#
_symmetry.space_group_name_H-M   'P 1'
#
loop_
_entity.id
_entity.type
_entity.pdbx_description
1 polymer ?
#
loop_
_entity_poly.entity_id
_entity_poly.type
_entity_poly.pdbx_seq_one_letter_code
_entity_poly.pdbx_strand_id
1 'polypeptide(L)'
;MALYVRGEAGREGEADAVFARLRGYAERRGWEVGAEYQEVDGFFPSGSAPAWEAVRLGVATGFVHGVLTVGRGHLDPDDQVYEDEIRAVCEGTGFLVLLVPETAADTTPYRP
;
A
#
# COMPACT_ATOMS: atom_id res chain seq x y z
N MET A 1 0.91 5.62 -11.43
CA MET A 1 0.95 5.27 -10.00
C MET A 1 -0.25 4.40 -9.67
N ALA A 2 -0.07 3.38 -8.83
CA ALA A 2 -1.18 2.64 -8.24
C ALA A 2 -1.53 3.22 -6.88
N LEU A 3 -2.81 3.32 -6.55
CA LEU A 3 -3.28 3.58 -5.19
C LEU A 3 -3.69 2.26 -4.56
N TYR A 4 -3.29 2.02 -3.31
CA TYR A 4 -3.64 0.81 -2.59
C TYR A 4 -4.22 1.13 -1.22
N VAL A 5 -5.39 0.55 -0.94
CA VAL A 5 -6.09 0.69 0.34
C VAL A 5 -6.52 -0.68 0.81
N ARG A 6 -6.06 -1.06 1.99
CA ARG A 6 -6.63 -2.17 2.77
C ARG A 6 -7.56 -1.62 3.83
N GLY A 7 -8.79 -2.10 3.89
CA GLY A 7 -9.79 -1.67 4.86
C GLY A 7 -10.35 -2.83 5.67
N GLU A 8 -10.99 -2.52 6.81
CA GLU A 8 -11.67 -3.51 7.64
C GLU A 8 -13.02 -3.93 7.02
N ALA A 9 -13.41 -5.19 7.19
CA ALA A 9 -14.75 -5.66 6.82
C ALA A 9 -15.84 -4.83 7.52
N GLY A 10 -16.87 -4.42 6.77
CA GLY A 10 -17.94 -3.55 7.26
C GLY A 10 -17.61 -2.05 7.25
N ARG A 11 -16.43 -1.66 6.74
CA ARG A 11 -16.03 -0.25 6.52
C ARG A 11 -15.74 0.06 5.06
N GLU A 12 -16.35 -0.67 4.13
CA GLU A 12 -16.09 -0.54 2.69
C GLU A 12 -16.38 0.89 2.18
N GLY A 13 -17.36 1.57 2.78
CA GLY A 13 -17.71 2.97 2.46
C GLY A 13 -16.65 4.00 2.86
N GLU A 14 -15.64 3.63 3.66
CA GLU A 14 -14.52 4.53 4.00
C GLU A 14 -13.44 4.56 2.91
N ALA A 15 -13.37 3.52 2.06
CA ALA A 15 -12.33 3.39 1.04
C ALA A 15 -12.37 4.54 0.02
N ASP A 16 -13.56 4.98 -0.40
CA ASP A 16 -13.71 6.09 -1.34
C ASP A 16 -13.11 7.40 -0.82
N ALA A 17 -13.33 7.70 0.47
CA ALA A 17 -12.77 8.89 1.11
C ALA A 17 -11.23 8.80 1.20
N VAL A 18 -10.70 7.60 1.47
CA VAL A 18 -9.26 7.35 1.49
C VAL A 18 -8.66 7.50 0.09
N PHE A 19 -9.26 6.90 -0.94
CA PHE A 19 -8.81 7.07 -2.32
C PHE A 19 -8.85 8.53 -2.76
N ALA A 20 -9.91 9.28 -2.43
CA ALA A 20 -9.99 10.71 -2.72
C ALA A 20 -8.80 11.49 -2.10
N ARG A 21 -8.41 11.14 -0.86
CA ARG A 21 -7.25 11.74 -0.20
C ARG A 21 -5.93 11.37 -0.89
N LEU A 22 -5.75 10.11 -1.29
CA LEU A 22 -4.56 9.63 -2.00
C LEU A 22 -4.44 10.26 -3.40
N ARG A 23 -5.54 10.31 -4.17
CA ARG A 23 -5.61 11.02 -5.45
C ARG A 23 -5.19 12.48 -5.31
N GLY A 24 -5.75 13.20 -4.34
CA GLY A 24 -5.37 14.59 -4.11
C GLY A 24 -3.89 14.76 -3.74
N TYR A 25 -3.28 13.80 -3.06
CA TYR A 25 -1.84 13.81 -2.81
C TYR A 25 -1.03 13.55 -4.09
N ALA A 26 -1.41 12.55 -4.89
CA ALA A 26 -0.75 12.25 -6.16
C ALA A 26 -0.84 13.44 -7.15
N GLU A 27 -2.01 14.07 -7.26
CA GLU A 27 -2.25 15.24 -8.10
C GLU A 27 -1.33 16.41 -7.72
N ARG A 28 -1.22 16.73 -6.42
CA ARG A 28 -0.30 17.78 -5.93
C ARG A 28 1.17 17.51 -6.25
N ARG A 29 1.54 16.24 -6.45
CA ARG A 29 2.89 15.81 -6.84
C ARG A 29 3.07 15.73 -8.36
N GLY A 30 2.02 15.98 -9.14
CA GLY A 30 2.03 15.81 -10.60
C GLY A 30 2.11 14.34 -11.02
N TRP A 31 1.67 13.42 -10.17
CA TRP A 31 1.68 11.98 -10.46
C TRP A 31 0.35 11.53 -11.04
N GLU A 32 0.40 10.82 -12.17
CA GLU A 32 -0.77 10.21 -12.78
C GLU A 32 -1.16 8.91 -12.06
N VAL A 33 -2.42 8.81 -11.65
CA VAL A 33 -3.01 7.60 -11.08
C VAL A 33 -3.53 6.71 -12.21
N GLY A 34 -2.96 5.53 -12.36
CA GLY A 34 -3.31 4.58 -13.43
C GLY A 34 -4.20 3.43 -12.96
N ALA A 35 -4.24 3.15 -11.65
CA ALA A 35 -5.06 2.09 -11.08
C ALA A 35 -5.29 2.28 -9.59
N GLU A 36 -6.38 1.70 -9.10
CA GLU A 36 -6.78 1.69 -7.69
C GLU A 36 -7.12 0.27 -7.27
N TYR A 37 -6.56 -0.14 -6.14
CA TYR A 37 -6.68 -1.49 -5.62
C TYR A 37 -7.18 -1.41 -4.19
N GLN A 38 -8.35 -1.98 -3.98
CA GLN A 38 -8.94 -2.11 -2.65
C GLN A 38 -8.84 -3.56 -2.21
N GLU A 39 -8.27 -3.75 -1.03
CA GLU A 39 -8.44 -4.98 -0.26
C GLU A 39 -9.43 -4.70 0.86
N VAL A 40 -10.37 -5.62 1.07
CA VAL A 40 -11.23 -5.63 2.26
C VAL A 40 -10.78 -6.81 3.08
N ASP A 41 -10.43 -6.60 4.36
CA ASP A 41 -9.95 -7.64 5.26
C ASP A 41 -10.93 -8.82 5.28
N GLY A 42 -10.62 -9.79 4.44
CA GLY A 42 -11.37 -11.01 4.26
C GLY A 42 -10.53 -12.18 4.72
N PHE A 43 -10.18 -12.27 6.00
CA PHE A 43 -9.49 -13.44 6.56
C PHE A 43 -8.24 -13.90 5.77
N PHE A 44 -7.59 -13.03 5.00
CA PHE A 44 -6.42 -13.40 4.23
C PHE A 44 -5.21 -13.47 5.16
N PRO A 45 -4.48 -14.59 5.19
CA PRO A 45 -3.18 -14.67 5.85
C PRO A 45 -2.27 -13.51 5.42
N SER A 46 -1.38 -13.08 6.31
CA SER A 46 -0.32 -12.14 5.97
C SER A 46 0.41 -12.56 4.68
N GLY A 47 0.67 -11.58 3.81
CA GLY A 47 1.34 -11.80 2.52
C GLY A 47 0.47 -12.42 1.40
N SER A 48 -0.83 -12.61 1.63
CA SER A 48 -1.73 -13.27 0.65
C SER A 48 -2.89 -12.41 0.15
N ALA A 49 -2.81 -11.08 0.33
CA ALA A 49 -3.81 -10.13 -0.14
C ALA A 49 -3.88 -10.09 -1.69
N PRO A 50 -4.97 -10.54 -2.33
CA PRO A 50 -5.06 -10.60 -3.79
C PRO A 50 -4.92 -9.23 -4.48
N ALA A 51 -5.48 -8.16 -3.88
CA ALA A 51 -5.35 -6.82 -4.43
C ALA A 51 -3.89 -6.33 -4.38
N TRP A 52 -3.14 -6.71 -3.35
CA TRP A 52 -1.71 -6.41 -3.24
C TRP A 52 -0.88 -7.16 -4.29
N GLU A 53 -1.21 -8.43 -4.54
CA GLU A 53 -0.54 -9.20 -5.61
C GLU A 53 -0.71 -8.53 -6.98
N ALA A 54 -1.91 -8.01 -7.27
CA ALA A 54 -2.16 -7.27 -8.51
C ALA A 54 -1.33 -5.98 -8.60
N VAL A 55 -1.13 -5.26 -7.48
CA VAL A 55 -0.23 -4.11 -7.41
C VAL A 55 1.20 -4.51 -7.76
N ARG A 56 1.72 -5.58 -7.16
CA ARG A 56 3.08 -6.07 -7.44
C ARG A 56 3.26 -6.44 -8.90
N LEU A 57 2.29 -7.14 -9.49
CA LEU A 57 2.34 -7.48 -10.90
C LEU A 57 2.33 -6.22 -11.78
N GLY A 58 1.53 -5.21 -11.43
CA GLY A 58 1.51 -3.92 -12.12
C GLY A 58 2.87 -3.19 -12.07
N VAL A 59 3.57 -3.29 -10.94
CA VAL A 59 4.93 -2.75 -10.80
C VAL A 59 5.94 -3.57 -11.61
N ALA A 60 5.95 -4.89 -11.45
CA ALA A 60 6.89 -5.80 -12.11
C ALA A 60 6.79 -5.76 -13.65
N THR A 61 5.59 -5.49 -14.17
CA THR A 61 5.34 -5.35 -15.62
C THR A 61 5.56 -3.93 -16.15
N GLY A 62 5.82 -2.95 -15.28
CA GLY A 62 5.96 -1.54 -15.65
C GLY A 62 4.65 -0.84 -16.00
N PHE A 63 3.49 -1.47 -15.76
CA PHE A 63 2.18 -0.84 -15.92
C PHE A 63 2.01 0.36 -14.97
N VAL A 64 2.56 0.25 -13.76
CA VAL A 64 2.70 1.36 -12.82
C VAL A 64 4.14 1.45 -12.32
N HIS A 65 4.66 2.67 -12.20
CA HIS A 65 6.04 2.90 -11.74
C HIS A 65 6.17 3.04 -10.21
N GLY A 66 5.05 3.07 -9.48
CA GLY A 66 5.08 3.23 -8.04
C GLY A 66 3.70 3.13 -7.42
N VAL A 67 3.70 2.93 -6.10
CA VAL A 67 2.53 2.65 -5.27
C VAL A 67 2.39 3.72 -4.21
N LEU A 68 1.18 4.22 -4.00
CA LEU A 68 0.84 5.14 -2.92
C LEU A 68 -0.23 4.50 -2.02
N THR A 69 0.08 4.38 -0.73
CA THR A 69 -0.86 3.88 0.29
C THR A 69 -0.85 4.80 1.51
N VAL A 70 -1.73 4.56 2.47
CA VAL A 70 -1.87 5.45 3.64
C VAL A 70 -0.70 5.28 4.61
N GLY A 71 -0.34 4.05 4.96
CA GLY A 71 0.70 3.73 5.93
C GLY A 71 0.94 2.23 6.04
N ARG A 72 1.88 1.81 6.90
CA ARG A 72 2.32 0.40 7.06
C ARG A 72 1.17 -0.58 7.24
N GLY A 73 0.23 -0.29 8.14
CA GLY A 73 -0.89 -1.19 8.47
C GLY A 73 -1.84 -1.48 7.31
N HIS A 74 -1.76 -0.73 6.20
CA HIS A 74 -2.51 -1.04 5.00
C HIS A 74 -1.83 -2.11 4.14
N LEU A 75 -0.53 -2.36 4.30
CA LEU A 75 0.21 -3.38 3.56
C LEU A 75 0.06 -4.73 4.27
N ASP A 76 0.78 -4.88 5.38
CA ASP A 76 0.69 -6.04 6.25
C ASP A 76 1.01 -5.63 7.70
N PRO A 77 0.30 -6.17 8.70
CA PRO A 77 0.65 -5.97 10.11
C PRO A 77 1.92 -6.74 10.53
N ASP A 78 2.34 -7.78 9.80
CA ASP A 78 3.57 -8.52 10.08
C ASP A 78 4.80 -7.77 9.54
N ASP A 79 5.78 -7.54 10.42
CA ASP A 79 6.95 -6.72 10.10
C ASP A 79 7.85 -7.33 9.02
N GLN A 80 8.04 -8.65 9.06
CA GLN A 80 8.87 -9.34 8.10
C GLN A 80 8.20 -9.34 6.72
N VAL A 81 6.89 -9.59 6.69
CA VAL A 81 6.11 -9.54 5.46
C VAL A 81 6.14 -8.12 4.88
N TYR A 82 5.89 -7.09 5.68
CA TYR A 82 5.97 -5.70 5.24
C TYR A 82 7.32 -5.37 4.58
N GLU A 83 8.44 -5.74 5.21
CA GLU A 83 9.78 -5.50 4.66
C GLU A 83 10.03 -6.27 3.35
N ASP A 84 9.58 -7.52 3.28
CA ASP A 84 9.70 -8.34 2.07
C ASP A 84 8.86 -7.77 0.92
N GLU A 85 7.66 -7.24 1.22
CA GLU A 85 6.78 -6.61 0.23
C GLU A 85 7.36 -5.27 -0.27
N ILE A 86 7.98 -4.46 0.60
CA ILE A 86 8.72 -3.27 0.17
C ILE A 86 9.86 -3.67 -0.74
N ARG A 87 10.64 -4.68 -0.35
CA ARG A 87 11.78 -5.15 -1.15
C ARG A 87 11.33 -5.59 -2.53
N ALA A 88 10.26 -6.38 -2.62
CA ALA A 88 9.69 -6.84 -3.88
C ALA A 88 9.28 -5.69 -4.82
N VAL A 89 8.65 -4.64 -4.29
CA VAL A 89 8.28 -3.45 -5.07
C VAL A 89 9.51 -2.65 -5.51
N CYS A 90 10.55 -2.58 -4.66
CA CYS A 90 11.75 -1.75 -4.89
C CYS A 90 12.89 -2.48 -5.62
N GLU A 91 12.82 -3.79 -5.83
CA GLU A 91 13.85 -4.57 -6.55
C GLU A 91 14.00 -4.15 -8.03
N GLY A 92 12.97 -3.52 -8.60
CA GLY A 92 12.99 -2.95 -9.96
C GLY A 92 13.12 -1.43 -9.99
N THR A 93 12.40 -0.79 -10.91
CA THR A 93 12.26 0.68 -10.97
C THR A 93 11.08 1.20 -10.15
N GLY A 94 10.40 0.30 -9.43
CA GLY A 94 9.26 0.61 -8.59
C GLY A 94 9.65 1.36 -7.32
N PHE A 95 8.68 2.08 -6.76
CA PHE A 95 8.83 2.73 -5.46
C PHE A 95 7.50 2.71 -4.69
N LEU A 96 7.59 2.74 -3.36
CA LEU A 96 6.45 2.85 -2.45
C LEU A 96 6.47 4.22 -1.77
N VAL A 97 5.29 4.84 -1.66
CA VAL A 97 5.07 6.08 -0.89
C VAL A 97 3.98 5.83 0.13
N LEU A 98 4.27 6.21 1.38
CA LEU A 98 3.28 6.26 2.45
C LEU A 98 2.79 7.70 2.61
N LEU A 99 1.47 7.90 2.63
CA LEU A 99 0.87 9.22 2.84
C LEU A 99 1.12 9.74 4.27
N VAL A 100 1.03 8.84 5.24
CA VAL A 100 1.45 9.06 6.63
C VAL A 100 2.83 8.42 6.75
N PRO A 101 3.91 9.22 6.82
CA PRO A 101 5.26 8.71 6.97
C PRO A 101 5.37 7.93 8.28
N GLU A 102 6.18 6.87 8.29
CA GLU A 102 6.60 6.23 9.53
C GLU A 102 7.25 7.28 10.44
N THR A 103 6.77 7.42 11.66
CA THR A 103 7.46 8.24 12.64
C THR A 103 8.62 7.44 13.21
N ALA A 104 9.75 8.09 13.50
CA ALA A 104 10.94 7.41 14.04
C ALA A 104 10.68 6.61 15.34
N ALA A 105 9.53 6.84 16.00
CA ALA A 105 9.10 6.13 17.21
C ALA A 105 8.53 4.71 16.95
N ASP A 106 8.08 4.41 15.73
CA ASP A 106 7.53 3.09 15.35
C ASP A 106 8.61 2.01 15.17
N THR A 107 9.89 2.38 15.26
CA THR A 107 11.03 1.44 15.16
C THR A 107 11.46 0.85 16.50
N THR A 108 10.67 1.04 17.57
CA THR A 108 11.01 0.46 18.87
C THR A 108 10.78 -1.05 18.81
N PRO A 109 11.83 -1.90 18.80
CA PRO A 109 11.62 -3.34 18.76
C PRO A 109 10.88 -3.77 20.04
N TYR A 110 9.78 -4.50 19.88
CA TYR A 110 9.12 -5.18 20.98
C TYR A 110 10.16 -6.10 21.66
N ARG A 111 10.54 -5.77 22.90
CA ARG A 111 11.31 -6.67 23.76
C ARG A 111 10.33 -7.39 24.71
N PRO A 112 10.33 -8.73 24.74
CA PRO A 112 9.64 -9.49 25.79
C PRO A 112 10.28 -9.26 27.16
#